data_AF-A0ABD0QIS5-F1
#
_entry.id   AF-A0ABD0QIS5-F1
#
_cell.length_a   1.000
_cell.length_b   1.000
_cell.length_c   1.000
_cell.angle_alpha   90.00
_cell.angle_beta   90.00
_cell.angle_gamma   90.00
#
_symmetry.space_group_name_H-M   'P 1'
#
loop_
_entity.id
_entity.type
_entity.pdbx_description
1 polymer ?
#
loop_
_entity_poly.entity_id
_entity_poly.type
_entity_poly.pdbx_seq_one_letter_code
_entity_poly.pdbx_strand_id
1 'polypeptide(L)' 'SWLRDGKLMTSEVTSTMEMADGDWYYQIHSELEYSPKSGEKISCMLEHASFNKPMFYDW' A
#
# COMPACT_ATOMS: atom_id res chain seq x y z
N SER A 1 2.44 1.97 -0.26
CA SER A 1 3.38 1.24 -1.13
C SER A 1 3.16 -0.25 -1.01
N TRP A 2 3.67 -1.06 -1.94
CA TRP A 2 3.53 -2.52 -1.91
C TRP A 2 4.86 -3.23 -1.77
N LEU A 3 4.84 -4.35 -1.03
CA LEU A 3 5.96 -5.26 -0.86
C LEU A 3 5.60 -6.64 -1.40
N ARG A 4 6.58 -7.29 -2.04
CA ARG A 4 6.56 -8.71 -2.39
C ARG A 4 7.70 -9.40 -1.66
N ASP A 5 7.37 -10.35 -0.79
CA ASP A 5 8.32 -11.06 0.07
C ASP A 5 9.23 -10.10 0.86
N GLY A 6 8.65 -8.99 1.33
CA GLY A 6 9.37 -7.94 2.06
C GLY A 6 10.18 -6.97 1.20
N LYS A 7 10.23 -7.17 -0.13
CA LYS A 7 10.94 -6.27 -1.07
C LYS A 7 9.99 -5.28 -1.73
N LEU A 8 10.39 -4.02 -1.80
CA LEU A 8 9.62 -2.95 -2.41
C LEU A 8 9.32 -3.22 -3.89
N MET A 9 8.05 -3.06 -4.26
CA MET A 9 7.57 -3.10 -5.64
C MET A 9 7.56 -1.69 -6.21
N THR A 10 8.17 -1.52 -7.37
CA THR A 10 8.28 -0.21 -8.06
C THR A 10 7.58 -0.20 -9.43
N SER A 11 7.07 -1.34 -9.88
CA SER A 11 6.34 -1.51 -11.15
C SER A 11 4.92 -1.97 -10.86
N GLU A 12 3.99 -1.68 -11.78
CA GLU A 12 2.59 -2.12 -11.70
C GLU A 12 1.83 -1.67 -10.45
N VAL A 13 2.32 -0.60 -9.80
CA VAL A 13 1.66 0.06 -8.67
C VAL A 13 1.05 1.36 -9.14
N THR A 14 -0.25 1.52 -8.95
CA THR A 14 -0.97 2.78 -9.14
C THR A 14 -1.41 3.34 -7.80
N SER A 15 -1.58 4.66 -7.72
CA SER A 15 -2.14 5.31 -6.53
C SER A 15 -2.96 6.52 -6.93
N THR A 16 -4.06 6.74 -6.23
CA THR A 16 -4.81 8.00 -6.33
C THR A 16 -4.03 9.11 -5.63
N MET A 17 -4.32 10.36 -6.00
CA MET A 17 -3.92 11.49 -5.17
C MET A 17 -4.75 11.50 -3.87
N GLU A 18 -4.32 12.30 -2.91
CA GLU A 18 -5.09 12.53 -1.68
C GLU A 18 -6.44 13.19 -2.02
N MET A 19 -7.52 12.57 -1.54
CA MET A 19 -8.89 13.06 -1.73
C MET A 19 -9.52 13.34 -0.36
N ALA A 20 -10.08 14.54 -0.18
CA ALA A 20 -10.80 14.89 1.04
C ALA A 20 -12.16 14.17 1.09
N ASP A 21 -12.53 13.61 2.23
CA ASP A 21 -13.79 12.85 2.41
C ASP A 21 -14.94 13.70 3.01
N GLY A 22 -14.72 15.01 3.17
CA GLY A 22 -15.75 15.97 3.58
C GLY A 22 -15.95 16.13 5.09
N ASP A 23 -15.25 15.33 5.90
CA ASP A 23 -15.27 15.32 7.37
C ASP A 23 -13.87 15.58 7.99
N TRP A 24 -13.02 16.30 7.24
CA TRP A 24 -11.59 16.59 7.53
C TRP A 24 -10.65 15.38 7.49
N TYR A 25 -11.11 14.22 7.03
CA TYR A 25 -10.24 13.12 6.68
C TYR A 25 -9.85 13.16 5.20
N TYR A 26 -8.75 12.49 4.92
CA TYR A 26 -8.22 12.31 3.57
C TYR A 26 -8.06 10.82 3.30
N GLN A 27 -8.26 10.44 2.05
CA GLN A 27 -8.16 9.07 1.57
C GLN A 27 -7.24 9.01 0.36
N ILE A 28 -6.47 7.92 0.32
CA ILE A 28 -5.54 7.56 -0.76
C ILE A 28 -5.74 6.06 -1.00
N HIS A 29 -5.93 5.66 -2.24
CA HIS A 29 -5.95 4.26 -2.64
C HIS A 29 -4.69 3.93 -3.43
N SER A 30 -4.18 2.72 -3.24
CA SER A 30 -3.10 2.17 -4.05
C SER A 30 -3.49 0.78 -4.50
N GLU A 31 -3.31 0.52 -5.79
CA GLU A 31 -3.54 -0.79 -6.38
C GLU A 31 -2.21 -1.39 -6.86
N LEU A 32 -2.15 -2.72 -6.86
CA LEU A 32 -1.05 -3.49 -7.41
C LEU A 32 -1.60 -4.51 -8.40
N GLU A 33 -1.22 -4.39 -9.66
CA GLU A 33 -1.46 -5.42 -10.66
C GLU A 33 -0.28 -6.39 -10.69
N TYR A 34 -0.52 -7.68 -10.49
CA TYR A 34 0.55 -8.68 -10.45
C TYR A 34 0.04 -10.06 -10.87
N SER A 35 0.97 -10.92 -11.28
CA SER A 35 0.70 -12.34 -11.51
C SER A 35 1.05 -13.15 -10.26
N PRO A 36 0.06 -13.79 -9.61
CA PRO A 36 0.28 -14.55 -8.40
C PRO A 36 1.22 -15.75 -8.60
N LYS A 37 2.08 -16.02 -7.62
CA LYS A 37 2.99 -17.16 -7.55
C LYS A 37 2.79 -17.89 -6.22
N SER A 38 2.82 -19.21 -6.27
CA SER A 38 2.66 -20.03 -5.08
C SER A 38 3.71 -19.71 -4.03
N GLY A 39 3.27 -19.43 -2.81
CA GLY A 39 4.15 -19.20 -1.65
C GLY A 39 4.71 -17.79 -1.53
N GLU A 40 4.32 -16.85 -2.40
CA GLU A 40 4.69 -15.45 -2.22
C GLU A 40 3.82 -14.76 -1.16
N LYS A 41 4.38 -13.69 -0.59
CA LYS A 41 3.70 -12.84 0.37
C LYS A 41 3.61 -11.42 -0.16
N ILE A 42 2.38 -10.94 -0.38
CA ILE A 42 2.11 -9.56 -0.76
C ILE A 42 1.68 -8.79 0.49
N SER A 43 2.32 -7.65 0.73
CA SER A 43 1.99 -6.78 1.86
C SER A 43 1.84 -5.33 1.40
N CYS A 44 0.80 -4.66 1.86
CA CYS A 44 0.66 -3.21 1.76
C CYS A 44 1.43 -2.56 2.92
N MET A 45 2.32 -1.62 2.61
CA MET A 45 3.05 -0.80 3.57
C MET A 45 2.44 0.60 3.64
N LEU A 46 2.01 1.00 4.84
CA LEU A 46 1.42 2.29 5.14
C LEU A 46 2.34 3.11 6.04
N GLU A 47 2.75 4.27 5.54
CA GLU A 47 3.48 5.28 6.29
C GLU A 47 2.55 6.48 6.53
N HIS A 48 2.33 6.84 7.80
CA HIS A 48 1.48 7.96 8.17
C HIS A 48 1.99 8.57 9.48
N ALA A 49 1.89 9.89 9.63
CA ALA A 49 2.45 10.61 10.78
C ALA A 49 1.86 10.18 12.14
N SER A 50 0.66 9.59 12.14
CA SER A 50 0.05 9.04 13.36
C SER A 50 0.70 7.74 13.85
N PHE A 51 1.56 7.11 13.05
CA PHE A 51 2.29 5.90 13.43
C PHE A 51 3.77 6.21 13.65
N ASN A 52 4.37 5.58 14.65
CA ASN A 52 5.80 5.70 14.94
C ASN A 52 6.69 4.85 14.00
N LYS A 53 6.09 3.92 13.27
CA LYS A 53 6.75 3.04 12.30
C LYS A 53 5.77 2.69 11.18
N PRO A 54 6.27 2.24 10.02
CA PRO A 54 5.40 1.75 8.95
C PRO A 54 4.54 0.59 9.42
N MET A 55 3.27 0.59 9.00
CA MET A 55 2.33 -0.50 9.22
C MET A 55 2.31 -1.42 8.00
N PHE A 56 2.24 -2.73 8.23
CA PHE A 56 2.20 -3.74 7.18
C PHE A 56 0.90 -4.53 7.27
N TYR A 57 0.22 -4.67 6.13
CA TYR A 57 -1.02 -5.42 5.99
C TYR A 57 -0.83 -6.48 4.92
N ASP A 58 -0.93 -7.75 5.31
CA ASP A 58 -0.80 -8.87 4.40
C ASP A 58 -2.11 -9.09 3.65
N TRP A 59 -2.01 -9.35 2.33
CA TRP A 59 -3.16 -9.66 1.46
C TRP A 59 -3.32 -11.17 1.27
#